data_AF-K2BHU6-F1
#
_entry.id   AF-K2BHU6-F1
#
_cell.length_a   1.000
_cell.length_b   1.000
_cell.length_c   1.000
_cell.angle_alpha   90.00
_cell.angle_beta   90.00
_cell.angle_gamma   90.00
#
_symmetry.space_group_name_H-M   'P 1'
#
loop_
_entity.id
_entity.type
_entity.pdbx_description
1 polymer ?
#
loop_
_entity_poly.entity_id
_entity_poly.type
_entity_poly.pdbx_seq_one_letter_code
_entity_poly.pdbx_strand_id
1 'polypeptide(L)'
;MNKVFKNLTFYILILLILFTAFGRLVKPNQIKEYSYSKFLDLVESENVKEILLLDKQVNGKLKDDTQFSAFVPADDKELLPLLRKSKVNINVNPPTSLPWYLEILLNWLPIIIFIGFWIYILQKTNGNGSRAMSFGKMKTKPLSEKRLRETFKDVAGCDEAKEELTDIVEFLKNPPKFQRLGGRIP
;
A
#
# COMPACT_ATOMS: atom_id res chain seq x y z
N MET A 1 -7.20 -21.54 6.62
CA MET A 1 -6.90 -20.09 6.60
C MET A 1 -5.40 -19.91 6.81
N ASN A 2 -4.67 -19.46 5.78
CA ASN A 2 -3.20 -19.42 5.82
C ASN A 2 -2.69 -18.67 7.06
N LYS A 3 -1.68 -19.23 7.73
CA LYS A 3 -1.05 -18.65 8.95
C LYS A 3 -0.68 -17.18 8.77
N VAL A 4 -0.30 -16.81 7.54
CA VAL A 4 -0.03 -15.44 7.10
C VAL A 4 -1.28 -14.54 7.15
N PHE A 5 -2.44 -15.03 6.73
CA PHE A 5 -3.70 -14.28 6.75
C PHE A 5 -4.15 -13.98 8.18
N LYS A 6 -3.99 -14.95 9.10
CA LYS A 6 -4.32 -14.79 10.52
C LYS A 6 -3.42 -13.75 11.21
N ASN A 7 -2.12 -13.76 10.89
CA ASN A 7 -1.19 -12.76 11.40
C ASN A 7 -1.49 -11.38 10.79
N LEU A 8 -1.79 -11.31 9.49
CA LEU A 8 -2.15 -10.07 8.81
C LEU A 8 -3.41 -9.42 9.42
N THR A 9 -4.47 -10.22 9.66
CA THR A 9 -5.70 -9.72 10.29
C THR A 9 -5.47 -9.17 11.69
N PHE A 10 -4.53 -9.75 12.44
CA PHE A 10 -4.18 -9.29 13.79
C PHE A 10 -3.46 -7.92 13.75
N TYR A 11 -2.51 -7.73 12.84
CA TYR A 11 -1.83 -6.44 12.67
C TYR A 11 -2.77 -5.34 12.15
N ILE A 12 -3.69 -5.68 11.24
CA ILE A 12 -4.71 -4.74 10.74
C ILE A 12 -5.66 -4.30 11.87
N LEU A 13 -6.08 -5.22 12.74
CA LEU A 13 -6.89 -4.90 13.91
C LEU A 13 -6.18 -3.95 14.87
N ILE A 14 -4.90 -4.21 15.16
CA ILE A 14 -4.07 -3.32 16.00
C ILE A 14 -3.96 -1.92 15.37
N LEU A 15 -3.72 -1.85 14.05
CA LEU A 15 -3.59 -0.58 13.35
C LEU A 15 -4.91 0.22 13.36
N LEU A 16 -6.05 -0.47 13.23
CA LEU A 16 -7.38 0.15 13.29
C LEU A 16 -7.71 0.67 14.71
N ILE A 17 -7.33 -0.09 15.74
CA ILE A 17 -7.47 0.33 17.15
C ILE A 17 -6.57 1.54 17.43
N LEU A 18 -5.33 1.54 16.95
CA LEU A 18 -4.43 2.68 17.07
C LEU A 18 -4.94 3.91 16.32
N PHE A 19 -5.47 3.74 15.10
CA PHE A 19 -6.01 4.85 14.31
C PHE A 19 -7.23 5.49 14.98
N THR A 20 -8.12 4.68 15.54
CA THR A 20 -9.29 5.17 16.30
C THR A 20 -8.92 5.80 17.63
N ALA A 21 -7.92 5.26 18.34
CA ALA A 21 -7.38 5.86 19.56
C ALA A 21 -6.67 7.19 19.26
N PHE A 22 -5.90 7.25 18.17
CA PHE A 22 -5.20 8.45 17.74
C PHE A 22 -6.19 9.55 17.30
N GLY A 23 -7.23 9.20 16.55
CA GLY A 23 -8.28 10.15 16.18
C GLY A 23 -9.09 10.69 17.36
N ARG A 24 -9.13 9.99 18.50
CA ARG A 24 -9.75 10.49 19.75
C ARG A 24 -8.82 11.42 20.54
N LEU A 25 -7.51 11.23 20.43
CA LEU A 25 -6.50 12.10 21.05
C LEU A 25 -6.30 13.38 20.23
N VAL A 26 -6.36 13.27 18.90
CA VAL A 26 -6.30 14.40 17.98
C VAL A 26 -7.71 14.91 17.75
N LYS A 27 -8.27 15.63 18.73
CA LYS A 27 -9.42 16.49 18.45
C LYS A 27 -8.94 17.58 17.49
N PRO A 28 -9.53 17.76 16.30
CA PRO A 28 -9.26 18.95 15.52
C PRO A 28 -9.74 20.12 16.37
N ASN A 29 -8.82 20.93 16.87
CA ASN A 29 -9.18 22.23 17.42
C ASN A 29 -9.82 23.00 16.27
N GLN A 30 -11.15 23.10 16.31
CA GLN A 30 -11.88 23.94 15.37
C GLN A 30 -11.59 25.38 15.76
N ILE A 31 -10.51 25.91 15.19
CA ILE A 31 -10.20 27.34 15.28
C ILE A 31 -11.29 28.04 14.47
N LYS A 32 -12.25 28.64 15.18
CA LYS A 32 -13.30 29.42 14.52
C LYS A 32 -12.72 30.75 14.08
N GLU A 33 -12.85 31.06 12.80
CA GLU A 33 -12.46 32.35 12.27
C GLU A 33 -13.58 33.37 12.53
N TYR A 34 -13.26 34.46 13.22
CA TYR A 34 -14.17 35.57 13.48
C TYR A 34 -13.69 36.82 12.73
N SER A 35 -14.64 37.63 12.28
CA SER A 35 -14.33 38.97 11.77
C SER A 35 -13.82 39.87 12.89
N TYR A 36 -13.09 40.92 12.51
CA TYR A 36 -12.56 41.91 13.46
C TYR A 36 -13.66 42.50 14.35
N SER A 37 -14.78 42.92 13.77
CA SER A 37 -15.93 43.44 14.52
C SER A 37 -16.50 42.42 15.50
N LYS A 38 -16.62 41.15 15.07
CA LYS A 38 -17.14 40.09 15.95
C LYS A 38 -16.21 39.82 17.12
N PHE A 39 -14.90 39.93 16.89
CA PHE A 39 -13.90 39.84 17.95
C PHE A 39 -14.02 40.99 18.95
N LEU A 40 -14.23 42.24 18.50
CA LEU A 40 -14.47 43.38 19.39
C LEU A 40 -15.71 43.15 20.27
N ASP A 41 -16.82 42.68 19.69
CA ASP A 41 -18.02 42.32 20.48
C ASP A 41 -17.72 41.27 21.56
N LEU A 42 -16.89 40.27 21.24
CA LEU A 42 -16.51 39.21 22.17
C LEU A 42 -15.59 39.72 23.30
N VAL A 43 -14.74 40.70 23.01
CA VAL A 43 -13.88 41.37 23.98
C VAL A 43 -14.71 42.28 24.90
N GLU A 44 -15.66 43.03 24.33
CA GLU A 44 -16.56 43.90 25.10
C GLU A 44 -17.50 43.11 26.01
N SER A 45 -17.97 41.96 25.53
CA SER A 45 -18.81 41.03 26.32
C SER A 45 -18.04 40.21 27.36
N GLU A 46 -16.75 40.49 27.58
CA GLU A 46 -15.85 39.77 28.50
C GLU A 46 -15.84 38.24 28.27
N ASN A 47 -16.16 37.76 27.07
CA ASN A 47 -16.21 36.32 26.79
C ASN A 47 -14.83 35.72 26.48
N VAL A 48 -13.81 36.57 26.35
CA VAL A 48 -12.44 36.18 26.02
C VAL A 48 -11.61 36.00 27.29
N LYS A 49 -10.98 34.83 27.44
CA LYS A 49 -10.14 34.46 28.58
C LYS A 49 -8.68 34.83 28.36
N GLU A 50 -8.15 34.48 27.20
CA GLU A 50 -6.74 34.70 26.84
C GLU A 50 -6.62 35.08 25.37
N ILE A 51 -5.70 35.99 25.08
CA ILE A 51 -5.41 36.46 23.73
C ILE A 51 -3.91 36.32 23.47
N LEU A 52 -3.59 35.68 22.35
CA LEU A 52 -2.26 35.56 21.76
C LEU A 52 -2.20 36.43 20.50
N LEU A 53 -1.43 37.51 20.56
CA LEU A 53 -1.18 38.38 19.42
C LEU A 53 -0.01 37.82 18.60
N LEU A 54 -0.28 37.43 17.35
CA LEU A 54 0.67 36.87 16.38
C LEU A 54 0.73 37.79 15.16
N ASP A 55 1.53 38.85 15.26
CA ASP A 55 1.71 39.86 14.20
C ASP A 55 0.38 40.48 13.73
N LYS A 56 -0.19 40.02 12.60
CA LYS A 56 -1.48 40.50 12.05
C LYS A 56 -2.70 39.65 12.43
N GLN A 57 -2.48 38.55 13.15
CA GLN A 57 -3.51 37.59 13.53
C GLN A 57 -3.58 37.50 15.04
N VAL A 58 -4.79 37.44 15.57
CA VAL A 58 -5.07 37.27 16.98
C VAL A 58 -5.69 35.90 17.17
N ASN A 59 -5.02 35.05 17.94
CA ASN A 59 -5.55 33.77 18.36
C ASN A 59 -5.98 33.88 19.82
N GLY A 60 -7.23 33.57 20.11
CA GLY A 60 -7.77 33.70 21.46
C GLY A 60 -8.47 32.43 21.94
N LYS A 61 -8.63 32.33 23.25
CA LYS A 61 -9.42 31.31 23.92
C LYS A 61 -10.61 31.96 24.61
N LEU A 62 -11.81 31.50 24.29
CA LEU A 62 -13.04 31.90 24.97
C LEU A 62 -13.12 31.25 26.36
N LYS A 63 -14.02 31.75 27.22
CA LYS A 63 -14.34 31.13 28.52
C LYS A 63 -14.77 29.66 28.39
N ASP A 64 -15.42 29.31 27.29
CA ASP A 64 -15.86 27.94 26.95
C ASP A 64 -14.74 27.05 26.36
N ASP A 65 -13.48 27.41 26.56
CA ASP A 65 -12.29 26.71 26.06
C ASP A 65 -12.17 26.62 24.52
N THR A 66 -13.07 27.28 23.81
CA THR A 66 -13.10 27.30 22.34
C THR A 66 -12.01 28.24 21.81
N GLN A 67 -11.19 27.74 20.89
CA GLN A 67 -10.18 28.55 20.23
C GLN A 67 -10.78 29.31 19.05
N PHE A 68 -10.36 30.55 18.88
CA PHE A 68 -10.74 31.37 17.75
C PHE A 68 -9.55 32.11 17.17
N SER A 69 -9.71 32.55 15.93
CA SER A 69 -8.76 33.42 15.27
C SER A 69 -9.47 34.61 14.62
N ALA A 70 -8.86 35.79 14.70
CA ALA A 70 -9.34 36.98 14.04
C ALA A 70 -8.15 37.76 13.46
N PHE A 71 -8.33 38.34 12.28
CA PHE A 71 -7.33 39.23 11.69
C PHE A 71 -7.52 40.66 12.22
N VAL A 72 -6.41 41.27 12.64
CA VAL A 72 -6.41 42.62 13.20
C VAL A 72 -5.68 43.57 12.23
N PRO A 73 -6.28 44.74 11.92
CA PRO A 73 -5.58 45.77 11.16
C PRO A 73 -4.30 46.22 11.88
N ALA A 74 -3.20 46.35 11.15
CA ALA A 74 -1.85 46.57 11.71
C ALA A 74 -1.65 47.87 12.53
N ASP A 75 -2.67 48.74 12.60
CA ASP A 75 -2.53 50.11 13.12
C ASP A 75 -3.67 50.52 14.08
N ASP A 76 -4.41 49.56 14.62
CA ASP A 76 -5.49 49.86 15.56
C ASP A 76 -4.96 50.21 16.96
N LYS A 77 -4.97 51.51 17.27
CA LYS A 77 -4.52 52.06 18.56
C LYS A 77 -5.54 51.91 19.68
N GLU A 78 -6.80 51.61 19.36
CA GLU A 78 -7.90 51.49 20.34
C GLU A 78 -8.03 50.07 20.91
N LEU A 79 -7.49 49.08 20.20
CA LEU A 79 -7.55 47.68 20.61
C LEU A 79 -6.84 47.41 21.95
N LEU A 80 -5.60 47.88 22.13
CA LEU A 80 -4.86 47.64 23.38
C LEU A 80 -5.53 48.27 24.63
N PRO A 81 -6.03 49.52 24.58
CA PRO A 81 -6.87 50.08 25.63
C PRO A 81 -8.12 49.25 25.93
N LEU A 82 -8.82 48.78 24.89
CA LEU A 82 -10.03 47.96 25.04
C LEU A 82 -9.72 46.63 25.76
N LEU A 83 -8.67 45.94 25.33
CA LEU A 83 -8.21 44.69 25.94
C LEU A 83 -7.81 44.86 27.41
N ARG A 84 -7.15 45.97 27.74
CA ARG A 84 -6.79 46.32 29.13
C ARG A 84 -8.03 46.61 29.98
N LYS A 85 -9.03 47.29 29.41
CA LYS A 85 -10.29 47.62 30.09
C LYS A 85 -11.10 46.35 30.41
N SER A 86 -11.16 45.40 29.48
CA SER A 86 -11.88 44.13 29.62
C SER A 86 -11.16 43.08 30.47
N LYS A 87 -10.04 43.43 31.16
CA LYS A 87 -9.23 42.53 32.00
C LYS A 87 -8.84 41.20 31.33
N VAL A 88 -8.67 41.19 30.01
CA VAL A 88 -8.28 39.98 29.29
C VAL A 88 -6.80 39.70 29.56
N ASN A 89 -6.45 38.43 29.74
CA ASN A 89 -5.05 38.06 29.91
C ASN A 89 -4.35 38.14 28.55
N ILE A 90 -3.53 39.18 28.35
CA ILE A 90 -2.82 39.44 27.10
C ILE A 90 -1.48 38.73 27.19
N ASN A 91 -1.30 37.69 26.38
CA ASN A 91 -0.06 36.92 26.34
C ASN A 91 0.60 37.15 24.98
N VAL A 92 1.75 37.81 24.97
CA VAL A 92 2.50 38.07 23.74
C VAL A 92 3.57 36.99 23.64
N ASN A 93 3.18 35.83 23.12
CA ASN A 93 4.18 34.83 22.75
C ASN A 93 4.63 35.14 21.32
N PRO A 94 5.95 35.28 21.06
CA PRO A 94 6.43 35.19 19.70
C PRO A 94 5.97 33.85 19.12
N PRO A 95 5.69 33.75 17.80
CA PRO A 95 5.37 32.47 17.21
C PRO A 95 6.49 31.50 17.58
N THR A 96 6.17 30.51 18.43
CA THR A 96 7.05 29.37 18.72
C THR A 96 7.11 28.55 17.44
N SER A 97 7.80 29.08 16.45
CA SER A 97 8.22 28.33 15.28
C SER A 97 9.23 27.33 15.79
N LEU A 98 8.99 26.05 15.50
CA LEU A 98 10.04 25.07 15.62
C LEU A 98 11.21 25.60 14.78
N PRO A 99 12.46 25.48 15.26
CA PRO A 99 13.62 25.78 14.43
C PRO A 99 13.45 25.11 13.06
N TRP A 100 13.69 25.86 11.98
CA TRP A 100 13.37 25.46 10.61
C TRP A 100 13.89 24.05 10.25
N TYR A 101 15.03 23.64 10.83
CA TYR A 101 15.60 22.31 10.65
C TYR A 101 14.78 21.18 11.31
N LEU A 102 14.14 21.43 12.45
CA LEU A 102 13.23 20.47 13.10
C LEU A 102 11.92 20.33 12.34
N GLU A 103 11.39 21.44 11.82
CA GLU A 103 10.17 21.41 11.01
C GLU A 103 10.37 20.62 9.71
N ILE A 104 11.51 20.80 9.04
CA ILE A 104 11.89 19.99 7.87
C ILE A 104 12.05 18.52 8.26
N LEU A 105 12.76 18.24 9.36
CA LEU A 105 12.97 16.86 9.83
C LEU A 105 11.64 16.15 10.11
N LEU A 106 10.72 16.80 10.82
CA LEU A 106 9.41 16.25 11.15
C LEU A 106 8.53 16.03 9.92
N ASN A 107 8.57 16.95 8.94
CA ASN A 107 7.85 16.79 7.68
C ASN A 107 8.45 15.69 6.78
N TRP A 108 9.76 15.48 6.85
CA TRP A 108 10.45 14.46 6.06
C TRP A 108 10.44 13.08 6.73
N LEU A 109 10.23 13.02 8.04
CA LEU A 109 10.19 11.76 8.80
C LEU A 109 9.22 10.73 8.21
N PRO A 110 7.97 11.06 7.83
CA PRO A 110 7.05 10.11 7.19
C PRO A 110 7.58 9.59 5.85
N ILE A 111 8.20 10.47 5.05
CA ILE A 111 8.79 10.12 3.74
C ILE A 111 9.98 9.18 3.93
N ILE A 112 10.86 9.48 4.88
CA ILE A 112 12.04 8.65 5.20
C ILE A 112 11.61 7.27 5.71
N ILE A 113 10.62 7.21 6.60
CA ILE A 113 10.07 5.93 7.09
C ILE A 113 9.45 5.15 5.94
N PHE A 114 8.71 5.80 5.04
CA PHE A 114 8.11 5.17 3.88
C PHE A 114 9.15 4.61 2.91
N ILE A 115 10.18 5.40 2.58
CA ILE A 115 11.30 4.98 1.72
C ILE A 115 12.06 3.83 2.38
N GLY A 116 12.36 3.92 3.68
CA GLY A 116 13.02 2.85 4.43
C GLY A 116 12.22 1.55 4.42
N PHE A 117 10.90 1.64 4.60
CA PHE A 117 10.00 0.50 4.50
C PHE A 117 9.95 -0.09 3.07
N TRP A 118 9.93 0.76 2.05
CA TRP A 118 9.98 0.35 0.65
C TRP A 118 11.28 -0.38 0.30
N ILE A 119 12.42 0.17 0.72
CA ILE A 119 13.73 -0.46 0.56
C ILE A 119 13.79 -1.78 1.31
N TYR A 120 13.24 -1.86 2.52
CA TYR A 120 13.16 -3.09 3.29
C TYR A 120 12.35 -4.19 2.56
N ILE A 121 11.24 -3.84 1.90
CA ILE A 121 10.48 -4.76 1.05
C ILE A 121 11.35 -5.23 -0.13
N LEU A 122 12.01 -4.32 -0.85
CA LEU A 122 12.86 -4.68 -1.98
C LEU A 122 14.01 -5.60 -1.55
N GLN A 123 14.63 -5.32 -0.40
CA GLN A 123 15.69 -6.14 0.16
C GLN A 123 15.20 -7.55 0.56
N LYS A 124 13.99 -7.65 1.13
CA LYS A 124 13.34 -8.94 1.41
C LYS A 124 13.00 -9.73 0.13
N THR A 125 12.66 -9.02 -0.95
CA THR A 125 12.24 -9.65 -2.20
C THR A 125 13.43 -10.20 -3.00
N ASN A 126 14.60 -9.59 -2.87
CA ASN A 126 15.85 -10.05 -3.51
C ASN A 126 16.41 -11.37 -2.91
N GLY A 127 15.98 -11.76 -1.71
CA GLY A 127 16.26 -13.09 -1.14
C GLY A 127 15.47 -14.26 -1.78
N ASN A 128 14.49 -13.94 -2.63
CA ASN A 128 13.65 -14.91 -3.35
C ASN A 128 13.65 -14.69 -4.88
N GLY A 129 14.75 -14.10 -5.39
CA GLY A 129 14.96 -13.58 -6.75
C GLY A 129 14.74 -14.52 -7.95
N SER A 130 14.11 -15.70 -7.78
CA SER A 130 13.72 -16.56 -8.90
C SER A 130 12.24 -16.52 -9.26
N ARG A 131 11.33 -16.03 -8.40
CA ARG A 131 9.88 -16.15 -8.66
C ARG A 131 9.26 -15.01 -9.47
N ALA A 132 9.69 -13.76 -9.30
CA ALA A 132 9.12 -12.64 -10.04
C ALA A 132 9.49 -12.65 -11.55
N MET A 133 10.70 -13.09 -11.90
CA MET A 133 11.10 -13.32 -13.31
C MET A 133 10.57 -14.62 -13.92
N SER A 134 9.92 -15.49 -13.12
CA SER A 134 9.35 -16.75 -13.61
C SER A 134 7.92 -16.59 -14.16
N PHE A 135 7.27 -15.44 -14.00
CA PHE A 135 5.92 -15.19 -14.54
C PHE A 135 5.88 -15.03 -16.07
N GLY A 136 7.02 -14.82 -16.73
CA GLY A 136 7.12 -14.78 -18.20
C GLY A 136 7.63 -16.07 -18.85
N LYS A 137 8.17 -17.01 -18.06
CA LYS A 137 8.67 -18.28 -18.57
C LYS A 137 7.58 -19.32 -18.40
N MET A 138 6.66 -19.39 -19.36
CA MET A 138 5.91 -20.62 -19.57
C MET A 138 6.91 -21.77 -19.57
N LYS A 139 6.79 -22.69 -18.62
CA LYS A 139 7.43 -23.99 -18.68
C LYS A 139 6.78 -24.73 -19.85
N THR A 140 7.17 -24.40 -21.08
CA THR A 140 7.02 -25.34 -22.17
C THR A 140 7.95 -26.48 -21.84
N LYS A 141 7.40 -27.48 -21.16
CA LYS A 141 8.00 -28.81 -21.10
C LYS A 141 8.35 -29.11 -22.56
N PRO A 142 9.63 -29.24 -22.96
CA PRO A 142 9.88 -29.85 -24.24
C PRO A 142 9.16 -31.19 -24.12
N LEU A 143 8.12 -31.40 -24.93
CA LEU A 143 7.69 -32.76 -25.17
C LEU A 143 8.96 -33.40 -25.73
N SER A 144 9.69 -34.10 -24.86
CA SER A 144 10.46 -35.23 -25.29
C SER A 144 9.45 -36.01 -26.11
N GLU A 145 9.65 -35.97 -27.43
CA GLU A 145 9.00 -36.86 -28.36
C GLU A 145 9.49 -38.24 -27.93
N LYS A 146 8.87 -38.75 -26.86
CA LYS A 146 9.02 -40.10 -26.39
C LYS A 146 8.44 -40.86 -27.56
N ARG A 147 9.30 -41.24 -28.51
CA ARG A 147 8.96 -42.21 -29.55
C ARG A 147 8.48 -43.42 -28.79
N LEU A 148 7.16 -43.50 -28.65
CA LEU A 148 6.46 -44.68 -28.18
C LEU A 148 6.70 -45.69 -29.29
N ARG A 149 7.76 -46.47 -29.12
CA ARG A 149 8.08 -47.59 -30.01
C ARG A 149 7.22 -48.76 -29.53
N GLU A 150 5.92 -48.63 -29.76
CA GLU A 150 4.96 -49.71 -29.49
C GLU A 150 5.29 -50.89 -30.42
N THR A 151 5.32 -52.09 -29.87
CA THR A 151 5.54 -53.33 -30.62
C THR A 151 4.21 -54.06 -30.77
N PHE A 152 4.09 -55.01 -31.71
CA PHE A 152 2.90 -55.86 -31.84
C PHE A 152 2.51 -56.60 -30.55
N LYS A 153 3.46 -56.77 -29.61
CA LYS A 153 3.22 -57.33 -28.27
C LYS A 153 2.34 -56.44 -27.38
N ASP A 154 2.32 -55.14 -27.62
CA ASP A 154 1.62 -54.14 -26.80
C ASP A 154 0.15 -53.93 -27.23
N VAL A 155 -0.28 -54.58 -28.31
CA VAL A 155 -1.67 -54.56 -28.81
C VAL A 155 -2.43 -55.75 -28.22
N ALA A 156 -3.56 -55.55 -27.53
CA ALA A 156 -4.33 -56.65 -26.95
C ALA A 156 -5.46 -57.12 -27.90
N GLY A 157 -5.70 -58.44 -27.99
CA GLY A 157 -6.94 -59.02 -28.54
C GLY A 157 -7.02 -59.24 -30.06
N CYS A 158 -5.97 -58.95 -30.82
CA CYS A 158 -5.93 -59.10 -32.29
C CYS A 158 -4.85 -60.08 -32.74
N ASP A 159 -4.81 -61.29 -32.17
CA ASP A 159 -3.68 -62.20 -32.37
C ASP A 159 -3.58 -62.73 -33.81
N GLU A 160 -4.71 -63.03 -34.47
CA GLU A 160 -4.74 -63.41 -35.90
C GLU A 160 -4.19 -62.29 -36.80
N ALA A 161 -4.66 -61.06 -36.61
CA ALA A 161 -4.21 -59.93 -37.42
C ALA A 161 -2.73 -59.55 -37.18
N LYS A 162 -2.19 -59.78 -35.97
CA LYS A 162 -0.76 -59.59 -35.71
C LYS A 162 0.09 -60.61 -36.45
N GLU A 163 -0.37 -61.86 -36.55
CA GLU A 163 0.36 -62.94 -37.24
C GLU A 163 0.43 -62.63 -38.75
N GLU A 164 -0.69 -62.30 -39.38
CA GLU A 164 -0.74 -61.91 -40.79
C GLU A 164 0.16 -60.68 -41.10
N LEU A 165 0.11 -59.65 -40.25
CA LEU A 165 0.96 -58.47 -40.40
C LEU A 165 2.44 -58.77 -40.17
N THR A 166 2.75 -59.72 -39.28
CA THR A 166 4.15 -60.14 -39.03
C THR A 166 4.72 -60.82 -40.27
N ASP A 167 3.93 -61.65 -40.94
CA ASP A 167 4.32 -62.32 -42.19
C ASP A 167 4.55 -61.32 -43.32
N ILE A 168 3.69 -60.30 -43.44
CA ILE A 168 3.89 -59.20 -44.41
C ILE A 168 5.18 -58.43 -44.11
N VAL A 169 5.45 -58.13 -42.84
CA VAL A 169 6.70 -57.46 -42.44
C VAL A 169 7.92 -58.35 -42.72
N GLU A 170 7.83 -59.66 -42.51
CA GLU A 170 8.91 -60.60 -42.84
C GLU A 170 9.14 -60.71 -44.35
N PHE A 171 8.07 -60.71 -45.15
CA PHE A 171 8.11 -60.62 -46.60
C PHE A 171 8.84 -59.36 -47.05
N LEU A 172 8.48 -58.19 -46.50
CA LEU A 172 9.12 -56.92 -46.84
C LEU A 172 10.59 -56.87 -46.44
N LYS A 173 10.98 -57.52 -45.33
CA LYS A 173 12.37 -57.59 -44.89
C LYS A 173 13.21 -58.55 -45.75
N ASN A 174 12.65 -59.68 -46.16
CA ASN A 174 13.37 -60.72 -46.90
C ASN A 174 12.57 -61.24 -48.12
N PRO A 175 12.33 -60.40 -49.14
CA PRO A 175 11.53 -60.78 -50.30
C PRO A 175 12.04 -62.03 -51.06
N PRO A 176 13.36 -62.31 -51.18
CA PRO A 176 13.83 -63.49 -51.92
C PRO A 176 13.39 -64.82 -51.29
N LYS A 177 13.19 -64.87 -49.97
CA LYS A 177 12.75 -66.09 -49.25
C LYS A 177 11.35 -66.52 -49.71
N PHE A 178 10.46 -65.56 -49.85
CA PHE A 178 9.05 -65.80 -50.20
C PHE A 178 8.85 -65.97 -51.72
N GLN A 179 9.65 -65.30 -52.55
CA GLN A 179 9.63 -65.53 -54.01
C GLN A 179 10.04 -66.97 -54.38
N ARG A 180 11.00 -67.56 -53.67
CA ARG A 180 11.42 -68.97 -53.89
C ARG A 180 10.32 -69.98 -53.56
N LEU A 181 9.44 -69.65 -52.62
CA LEU A 181 8.29 -70.46 -52.23
C LEU A 181 7.03 -70.17 -53.09
N GLY A 182 7.16 -69.33 -54.12
CA GLY A 182 6.07 -69.00 -55.05
C GLY A 182 5.09 -67.94 -54.55
N GLY A 183 5.41 -67.23 -53.46
CA GLY A 183 4.56 -66.19 -52.89
C GLY A 183 4.39 -65.01 -53.84
N ARG A 184 3.14 -64.64 -54.13
CA ARG A 184 2.77 -63.42 -54.85
C ARG A 184 2.18 -62.40 -53.89
N ILE A 185 2.43 -61.11 -54.16
CA ILE A 185 1.88 -60.01 -53.40
C ILE A 185 0.34 -60.06 -53.50
N PRO A 186 -0.42 -60.03 -52.40
CA PRO A 186 -1.86 -59.75 -52.44
C PRO A 186 -2.14 -58.30 -52.87
#